data_AF-W8ZII1-F1
#
_entry.id   AF-W8ZII1-F1
#
_cell.length_a   1.000
_cell.length_b   1.000
_cell.length_c   1.000
_cell.angle_alpha   90.00
_cell.angle_beta   90.00
_cell.angle_gamma   90.00
#
_symmetry.space_group_name_H-M   'P 1'
#
loop_
_entity.id
_entity.type
_entity.pdbx_description
1 polymer ?
#
loop_
_entity_poly.entity_id
_entity_poly.type
_entity_poly.pdbx_seq_one_letter_code
_entity_poly.pdbx_strand_id
1 'polypeptide(L)'
;MLEERSIMPIEAIIDTLEQQDALYSQMIELADQKTPALVKGDLDALNALLMKERKLVKAAGELEERRTTQVNIHFSKLQLRLRSGKLADLIRTVSQPEDKQKLTEIQQELSGKLERLRMKNEHNQQLLRQSLEFIEFSLELASDQPHDDYTYIHPQAGPGGYAKAGMFDRKG
;
A
#
# COMPACT_ATOMS: atom_id res chain seq x y z
N MET A 1 21.70 40.46 -29.96
CA MET A 1 20.51 40.06 -29.19
C MET A 1 20.55 38.55 -29.07
N LEU A 2 21.12 38.06 -27.98
CA LEU A 2 21.21 36.63 -27.69
C LEU A 2 19.92 36.26 -26.97
N GLU A 3 19.18 35.34 -27.58
CA GLU A 3 17.98 34.74 -27.02
C GLU A 3 18.21 34.38 -25.55
N GLU A 4 17.30 34.83 -24.69
CA GLU A 4 17.07 34.26 -23.37
C GLU A 4 16.91 32.76 -23.53
N ARG A 5 18.02 32.03 -23.40
CA ARG A 5 18.02 30.59 -23.22
C ARG A 5 17.24 30.35 -21.96
N SER A 6 15.93 30.12 -22.07
CA SER A 6 15.03 29.89 -20.95
C SER A 6 15.68 28.87 -20.02
N ILE A 7 16.23 29.37 -18.92
CA ILE A 7 16.76 28.58 -17.82
C ILE A 7 15.53 27.87 -17.28
N MET A 8 15.62 26.55 -17.07
CA MET A 8 14.54 25.92 -16.32
C MET A 8 14.66 26.46 -14.89
N PRO A 9 13.68 27.21 -14.39
CA PRO A 9 13.78 27.88 -13.11
C PRO A 9 13.96 26.81 -12.03
N ILE A 10 14.83 27.05 -11.05
CA ILE A 10 14.96 26.15 -9.89
C ILE A 10 13.62 26.08 -9.14
N GLU A 11 12.86 27.17 -9.21
CA GLU A 11 11.48 27.32 -8.77
C GLU A 11 10.57 26.24 -9.37
N ALA A 12 10.72 25.90 -10.66
CA ALA A 12 9.90 24.86 -11.28
C ALA A 12 10.19 23.46 -10.73
N ILE A 13 11.41 23.21 -10.23
CA ILE A 13 11.76 21.96 -9.54
C ILE A 13 11.21 21.98 -8.12
N ILE A 14 11.32 23.12 -7.43
CA ILE A 14 10.76 23.35 -6.10
C ILE A 14 9.24 23.12 -6.11
N ASP A 15 8.52 23.70 -7.06
CA ASP A 15 7.06 23.52 -7.22
C ASP A 15 6.68 22.05 -7.40
N THR A 16 7.47 21.29 -8.18
CA THR A 16 7.24 19.85 -8.36
C THR A 16 7.48 19.10 -7.06
N LEU A 17 8.52 19.45 -6.31
CA LEU A 17 8.83 18.83 -5.01
C LEU A 17 7.75 19.13 -3.96
N GLU A 18 7.22 20.36 -3.91
CA GLU A 18 6.10 20.73 -3.03
C GLU A 18 4.81 19.96 -3.39
N GLN A 19 4.56 19.75 -4.69
CA GLN A 19 3.46 18.88 -5.14
C GLN A 19 3.66 17.42 -4.74
N GLN A 20 4.88 16.89 -4.84
CA GLN A 20 5.21 15.54 -4.35
C GLN A 20 4.99 15.45 -2.84
N ASP A 21 5.36 16.48 -2.10
CA ASP A 21 5.21 16.56 -0.65
C ASP A 21 3.74 16.51 -0.21
N ALA A 22 2.89 17.33 -0.85
CA ALA A 22 1.46 17.33 -0.63
C ALA A 22 0.81 15.98 -1.01
N LEU A 23 1.27 15.36 -2.09
CA LEU A 23 0.79 14.05 -2.53
C LEU A 23 1.15 12.95 -1.50
N TYR A 24 2.37 12.95 -0.97
CA TYR A 24 2.77 11.97 0.03
C TYR A 24 2.03 12.14 1.35
N SER A 25 1.68 13.37 1.75
CA SER A 25 0.76 13.59 2.88
C SER A 25 -0.58 12.88 2.65
N GLN A 26 -1.18 13.02 1.47
CA GLN A 26 -2.44 12.35 1.13
C GLN A 26 -2.31 10.82 1.12
N MET A 27 -1.17 10.28 0.66
CA MET A 27 -0.92 8.84 0.68
C MET A 27 -0.79 8.32 2.12
N ILE A 28 -0.16 9.08 3.02
CA ILE A 28 -0.07 8.73 4.44
C ILE A 28 -1.46 8.71 5.07
N GLU A 29 -2.29 9.74 4.83
CA GLU A 29 -3.67 9.78 5.32
C GLU A 29 -4.50 8.60 4.82
N LEU A 30 -4.34 8.22 3.56
CA LEU A 30 -5.02 7.06 2.98
C LEU A 30 -4.53 5.76 3.67
N ALA A 31 -3.24 5.63 3.92
CA ALA A 31 -2.69 4.50 4.65
C ALA A 31 -3.22 4.44 6.10
N ASP A 32 -3.40 5.59 6.76
CA ASP A 32 -4.03 5.68 8.09
C ASP A 32 -5.50 5.25 8.06
N GLN A 33 -6.24 5.61 7.00
CA GLN A 33 -7.64 5.19 6.82
C GLN A 33 -7.80 3.69 6.51
N LYS A 34 -6.78 3.05 5.92
CA LYS A 34 -6.80 1.60 5.66
C LYS A 34 -6.77 0.77 6.94
N THR A 35 -6.06 1.21 7.97
CA THR A 35 -5.94 0.49 9.24
C THR A 35 -7.31 0.12 9.85
N PRO A 36 -8.24 1.06 10.10
CA PRO A 36 -9.55 0.71 10.67
C PRO A 36 -10.41 -0.12 9.71
N ALA A 37 -10.28 0.06 8.39
CA ALA A 37 -11.02 -0.72 7.40
C ALA A 37 -10.56 -2.19 7.38
N LEU A 38 -9.23 -2.42 7.47
CA LEU A 38 -8.64 -3.77 7.60
C LEU A 38 -9.07 -4.47 8.89
N VAL A 39 -9.01 -3.76 10.03
CA VAL A 39 -9.40 -4.32 11.33
C VAL A 39 -10.87 -4.74 11.36
N LYS A 40 -11.75 -3.99 10.67
CA LYS A 40 -13.19 -4.30 10.58
C LYS A 40 -13.55 -5.32 9.49
N GLY A 41 -12.62 -5.64 8.59
CA GLY A 41 -12.92 -6.43 7.39
C GLY A 41 -13.88 -5.73 6.43
N ASP A 42 -13.91 -4.40 6.41
CA ASP A 42 -14.83 -3.61 5.59
C ASP A 42 -14.34 -3.55 4.13
N LEU A 43 -14.81 -4.52 3.33
CA LEU A 43 -14.40 -4.67 1.93
C LEU A 43 -14.81 -3.47 1.06
N ASP A 44 -15.95 -2.84 1.34
CA ASP A 44 -16.44 -1.70 0.56
C ASP A 44 -15.57 -0.47 0.82
N ALA A 45 -15.24 -0.19 2.08
CA ALA A 45 -14.30 0.87 2.45
C ALA A 45 -12.90 0.62 1.87
N LEU A 46 -12.41 -0.63 1.93
CA LEU A 46 -11.11 -1.00 1.35
C LEU A 46 -11.09 -0.80 -0.16
N ASN A 47 -12.13 -1.21 -0.88
CA ASN A 47 -12.24 -1.00 -2.33
C ASN A 47 -12.21 0.50 -2.69
N ALA A 48 -12.96 1.33 -1.96
CA ALA A 48 -12.95 2.78 -2.16
C ALA A 48 -11.57 3.40 -1.92
N LEU A 49 -10.87 2.96 -0.85
CA LEU A 49 -9.51 3.41 -0.54
C LEU A 49 -8.50 2.97 -1.61
N LEU A 50 -8.60 1.74 -2.14
CA LEU A 50 -7.74 1.25 -3.21
C LEU A 50 -7.90 2.06 -4.50
N MET A 51 -9.13 2.46 -4.85
CA MET A 51 -9.33 3.32 -6.03
C MET A 51 -8.68 4.69 -5.87
N LYS A 52 -8.75 5.29 -4.68
CA LYS A 52 -8.06 6.56 -4.37
C LYS A 52 -6.55 6.39 -4.42
N GLU A 53 -6.03 5.30 -3.84
CA GLU A 53 -4.59 5.01 -3.83
C GLU A 53 -4.03 4.86 -5.25
N ARG A 54 -4.72 4.14 -6.14
CA ARG A 54 -4.29 4.00 -7.54
C ARG A 54 -4.13 5.35 -8.24
N LYS A 55 -5.02 6.31 -7.97
CA LYS A 55 -4.93 7.67 -8.52
C LYS A 55 -3.71 8.42 -7.96
N LEU A 56 -3.49 8.33 -6.65
CA LEU A 56 -2.32 8.96 -6.02
C LEU A 56 -1.00 8.35 -6.50
N VAL A 57 -0.91 7.02 -6.62
CA VAL A 57 0.29 6.34 -7.13
C VAL A 57 0.57 6.76 -8.58
N LYS A 58 -0.46 6.87 -9.41
CA LYS A 58 -0.29 7.37 -10.78
C LYS A 58 0.25 8.80 -10.80
N ALA A 59 -0.34 9.70 -10.01
CA ALA A 59 0.11 11.09 -9.89
C ALA A 59 1.56 11.17 -9.34
N ALA A 60 1.94 10.27 -8.42
CA ALA A 60 3.30 10.19 -7.89
C ALA A 60 4.30 9.87 -8.99
N GLY A 61 3.96 8.92 -9.86
CA GLY A 61 4.78 8.54 -11.02
C GLY A 61 4.95 9.70 -12.01
N GLU A 62 3.86 10.41 -12.33
CA GLU A 62 3.89 11.57 -13.23
C GLU A 62 4.76 12.72 -12.67
N LEU A 63 4.64 13.01 -11.37
CA LEU A 63 5.47 14.03 -10.71
C LEU A 63 6.95 13.61 -10.64
N GLU A 64 7.22 12.32 -10.43
CA GLU A 64 8.58 11.78 -10.41
C GLU A 64 9.27 11.87 -11.78
N GLU A 65 8.55 11.54 -12.84
CA GLU A 65 9.02 11.69 -14.22
C GLU A 65 9.28 13.16 -14.56
N ARG A 66 8.36 14.04 -14.16
CA ARG A 66 8.51 15.50 -14.31
C ARG A 66 9.76 15.99 -13.58
N ARG A 67 9.93 15.65 -12.30
CA ARG A 67 11.10 16.06 -11.51
C ARG A 67 12.39 15.57 -12.15
N THR A 68 12.44 14.30 -12.55
CA THR A 68 13.63 13.70 -13.17
C THR A 68 13.99 14.39 -14.47
N THR A 69 13.00 14.69 -15.32
CA THR A 69 13.17 15.47 -16.55
C THR A 69 13.71 16.86 -16.26
N GLN A 70 13.14 17.55 -15.27
CA GLN A 70 13.55 18.90 -14.89
C GLN A 70 15.00 18.94 -14.39
N VAL A 71 15.37 18.01 -13.51
CA VAL A 71 16.75 17.86 -13.01
C VAL A 71 17.72 17.53 -14.15
N ASN A 72 17.37 16.61 -15.05
CA ASN A 72 18.22 16.27 -16.19
C ASN A 72 18.47 17.47 -17.12
N ILE A 73 17.45 18.28 -17.38
CA ILE A 73 17.58 19.52 -18.17
C ILE A 73 18.48 20.53 -17.46
N HIS A 74 18.33 20.69 -16.15
CA HIS A 74 19.16 21.59 -15.35
C HIS A 74 20.65 21.21 -15.42
N PHE A 75 20.99 19.93 -15.20
CA PHE A 75 22.37 19.45 -15.24
C PHE A 75 23.00 19.48 -16.64
N SER A 76 22.22 19.11 -17.67
CA SER A 76 22.68 19.12 -19.06
C SER A 76 23.11 20.52 -19.51
N LYS A 77 22.41 21.56 -19.03
CA LYS A 77 22.76 22.96 -19.31
C LYS A 77 24.00 23.43 -18.56
N LEU A 78 24.26 22.90 -17.36
CA LEU A 78 25.48 23.16 -16.59
C LEU A 78 26.70 22.36 -17.08
N GLN A 79 26.54 21.50 -18.10
CA GLN A 79 27.56 20.54 -18.56
C GLN A 79 28.09 19.63 -17.44
N LEU A 80 27.28 19.42 -16.40
CA LEU A 80 27.62 18.57 -15.27
C LEU A 80 27.05 17.17 -15.50
N ARG A 81 27.86 16.14 -15.22
CA ARG A 81 27.35 14.76 -15.21
C ARG A 81 26.56 14.54 -13.93
N LEU A 82 25.30 14.11 -14.07
CA LEU A 82 24.56 13.52 -12.96
C LEU A 82 25.31 12.27 -12.48
N ARG A 83 25.74 12.28 -11.22
CA ARG A 83 26.38 11.10 -10.62
C ARG A 83 25.36 10.14 -10.02
N SER A 84 24.25 10.65 -9.48
CA SER A 84 23.29 9.78 -8.80
C SER A 84 21.81 10.02 -9.09
N GLY A 85 21.41 11.05 -9.86
CA GLY A 85 19.98 11.36 -10.04
C GLY A 85 19.32 11.98 -8.80
N LYS A 86 20.05 12.11 -7.68
CA LYS A 86 19.48 12.45 -6.38
C LYS A 86 19.40 13.97 -6.22
N LEU A 87 18.33 14.42 -5.56
CA LEU A 87 18.12 15.80 -5.11
C LEU A 87 19.34 16.39 -4.37
N ALA A 88 20.13 15.55 -3.70
CA ALA A 88 21.39 15.94 -3.06
C ALA A 88 22.45 16.49 -4.03
N ASP A 89 22.51 15.99 -5.27
CA ASP A 89 23.40 16.53 -6.29
C ASP A 89 22.92 17.91 -6.76
N LEU A 90 21.59 18.11 -6.89
CA LEU A 90 20.99 19.40 -7.25
C LEU A 90 21.28 20.48 -6.19
N ILE A 91 21.12 20.17 -4.91
CA ILE A 91 21.38 21.10 -3.79
C ILE A 91 22.85 21.60 -3.82
N ARG A 92 23.79 20.80 -4.33
CA ARG A 92 25.20 21.18 -4.42
C ARG A 92 25.49 22.12 -5.58
N THR A 93 24.67 22.12 -6.63
CA THR A 93 24.88 22.94 -7.84
C THR A 93 24.18 24.30 -7.76
N VAL A 94 23.25 24.48 -6.82
CA VAL A 94 22.53 25.74 -6.61
C VAL A 94 23.44 26.75 -5.90
N SER A 95 23.61 27.92 -6.52
CA SER A 95 24.44 29.02 -6.01
C SER A 95 23.70 29.95 -5.03
N GLN A 96 22.37 30.07 -5.16
CA GLN A 96 21.56 30.95 -4.31
C GLN A 96 21.33 30.30 -2.93
N PRO A 97 21.69 30.97 -1.82
CA PRO A 97 21.56 30.39 -0.48
C PRO A 97 20.12 30.05 -0.10
N GLU A 98 19.15 30.90 -0.48
CA GLU A 98 17.73 30.74 -0.16
C GLU A 98 17.15 29.47 -0.82
N ASP A 99 17.37 29.29 -2.12
CA ASP A 99 16.91 28.10 -2.84
C ASP A 99 17.56 26.82 -2.32
N LYS A 100 18.84 26.90 -1.96
CA LYS A 100 19.58 25.78 -1.38
C LYS A 100 18.99 25.37 -0.03
N GLN A 101 18.65 26.34 0.81
CA GLN A 101 17.99 26.08 2.09
C GLN A 101 16.62 25.44 1.85
N LYS A 102 15.79 26.04 0.99
CA LYS A 102 14.44 25.53 0.67
C LYS A 102 14.46 24.10 0.13
N LEU A 103 15.36 23.79 -0.81
CA LEU A 103 15.51 22.43 -1.34
C LEU A 103 15.97 21.42 -0.28
N THR A 104 16.80 21.86 0.68
CA THR A 104 17.26 21.01 1.78
C THR A 104 16.14 20.70 2.76
N GLU A 105 15.33 21.70 3.11
CA GLU A 105 14.14 21.54 3.96
C GLU A 105 13.16 20.55 3.31
N ILE A 106 12.78 20.78 2.04
CA ILE A 106 11.87 19.89 1.31
C ILE A 106 12.44 18.47 1.20
N GLN A 107 13.76 18.33 0.97
CA GLN A 107 14.40 17.00 0.93
C GLN A 107 14.21 16.24 2.25
N GLN A 108 14.41 16.91 3.38
CA GLN A 108 14.27 16.30 4.70
C GLN A 108 12.82 15.91 4.99
N GLU A 109 11.87 16.79 4.67
CA GLU A 109 10.44 16.53 4.83
C GLU A 109 9.97 15.35 3.98
N LEU A 110 10.32 15.34 2.70
CA LEU A 110 10.00 14.25 1.78
C LEU A 110 10.58 12.91 2.25
N SER A 111 11.84 12.92 2.71
CA SER A 111 12.49 11.70 3.22
C SER A 111 11.77 11.16 4.46
N GLY A 112 11.38 12.05 5.37
CA GLY A 112 10.60 11.68 6.56
C GLY A 112 9.21 11.13 6.20
N LYS A 113 8.51 11.76 5.25
CA LYS A 113 7.20 11.30 4.78
C LYS A 113 7.26 9.96 4.07
N LEU A 114 8.26 9.75 3.22
CA LEU A 114 8.46 8.47 2.54
C LEU A 114 8.70 7.34 3.54
N GLU A 115 9.52 7.55 4.58
CA GLU A 115 9.72 6.54 5.63
C GLU A 115 8.43 6.29 6.41
N ARG A 116 7.69 7.35 6.78
CA ARG A 116 6.39 7.20 7.45
C ARG A 116 5.39 6.41 6.60
N LEU A 117 5.33 6.69 5.30
CA LEU A 117 4.47 5.97 4.36
C LEU A 117 4.90 4.50 4.25
N ARG A 118 6.21 4.22 4.20
CA ARG A 118 6.79 2.87 4.19
C ARG A 118 6.33 2.08 5.42
N MET A 119 6.54 2.64 6.62
CA MET A 119 6.12 2.00 7.88
C MET A 119 4.61 1.73 7.93
N LYS A 120 3.78 2.67 7.48
CA LYS A 120 2.32 2.51 7.45
C LYS A 120 1.87 1.42 6.48
N ASN A 121 2.51 1.35 5.31
CA ASN A 121 2.24 0.29 4.34
C ASN A 121 2.62 -1.08 4.90
N GLU A 122 3.81 -1.22 5.48
CA GLU A 122 4.26 -2.46 6.12
C GLU A 122 3.30 -2.91 7.24
N HIS A 123 2.84 -1.98 8.07
CA HIS A 123 1.86 -2.26 9.11
C HIS A 123 0.53 -2.77 8.54
N ASN A 124 -0.02 -2.09 7.52
CA ASN A 124 -1.27 -2.51 6.89
C ASN A 124 -1.14 -3.86 6.17
N GLN A 125 0.02 -4.15 5.56
CA GLN A 125 0.29 -5.46 4.99
C GLN A 125 0.36 -6.56 6.05
N GLN A 126 0.91 -6.26 7.23
CA GLN A 126 0.92 -7.19 8.35
C GLN A 126 -0.50 -7.48 8.85
N LEU A 127 -1.32 -6.46 9.04
CA LEU A 127 -2.73 -6.64 9.41
C LEU A 127 -3.48 -7.50 8.40
N LEU A 128 -3.28 -7.26 7.12
CA LEU A 128 -3.89 -8.05 6.06
C LEU A 128 -3.47 -9.54 6.13
N ARG A 129 -2.17 -9.81 6.33
CA ARG A 129 -1.68 -11.19 6.50
C ARG A 129 -2.30 -11.88 7.71
N GLN A 130 -2.34 -11.21 8.85
CA GLN A 130 -2.95 -11.75 10.07
C GLN A 130 -4.44 -12.05 9.90
N SER A 131 -5.18 -11.19 9.19
CA SER A 131 -6.59 -11.46 8.88
C SER A 131 -6.77 -12.69 8.00
N LEU A 132 -5.88 -12.90 7.01
CA LEU A 132 -5.91 -14.09 6.16
C LEU A 132 -5.59 -15.37 6.94
N GLU A 133 -4.52 -15.34 7.76
CA GLU A 133 -4.16 -16.46 8.63
C GLU A 133 -5.31 -16.85 9.58
N PHE A 134 -6.01 -15.86 10.14
CA PHE A 134 -7.17 -16.11 11.00
C PHE A 134 -8.35 -16.74 10.23
N ILE A 135 -8.61 -16.30 9.00
CA ILE A 135 -9.65 -16.88 8.14
C ILE A 135 -9.28 -18.33 7.79
N GLU A 136 -8.04 -18.60 7.40
CA GLU A 136 -7.54 -19.95 7.10
C GLU A 136 -7.71 -20.89 8.31
N PHE A 137 -7.26 -20.46 9.49
CA PHE A 137 -7.43 -21.22 10.73
C PHE A 137 -8.92 -21.47 11.07
N SER A 138 -9.78 -20.47 10.87
CA SER A 138 -11.22 -20.61 11.11
C SER A 138 -11.87 -21.61 10.15
N LEU A 139 -11.42 -21.64 8.89
CA LEU A 139 -11.88 -22.62 7.89
C LEU A 139 -11.41 -24.03 8.24
N GLU A 140 -10.16 -24.20 8.66
CA GLU A 140 -9.63 -25.49 9.11
C GLU A 140 -10.48 -26.05 10.26
N LEU A 141 -10.72 -25.25 11.31
CA LEU A 141 -11.53 -25.67 12.45
C LEU A 141 -12.99 -26.01 12.08
N ALA A 142 -13.58 -25.27 11.15
CA ALA A 142 -14.93 -25.56 10.66
C ALA A 142 -14.99 -26.84 9.80
N SER A 143 -13.91 -27.14 9.07
CA SER A 143 -13.81 -28.33 8.22
C SER A 143 -13.46 -29.60 8.98
N ASP A 144 -12.79 -29.49 10.13
CA ASP A 144 -12.36 -30.59 10.99
C ASP A 144 -13.46 -31.02 12.00
N GLN A 145 -14.71 -30.62 11.79
CA GLN A 145 -15.85 -31.16 12.54
C GLN A 145 -16.03 -32.64 12.14
N PRO A 146 -15.73 -33.63 13.00
CA PRO A 146 -16.09 -35.00 12.71
C PRO A 146 -17.61 -35.07 12.54
N HIS A 147 -18.06 -35.75 11.48
CA HIS A 147 -19.42 -36.27 11.42
C HIS A 147 -19.55 -37.30 12.55
N ASP A 148 -19.81 -36.80 13.75
CA ASP A 148 -20.05 -37.57 14.95
C ASP A 148 -21.45 -38.18 14.84
N ASP A 149 -21.56 -39.25 14.07
CA ASP A 149 -22.69 -40.16 14.11
C ASP A 149 -22.57 -40.96 15.42
N TYR A 150 -22.83 -40.31 16.56
CA TYR A 150 -22.94 -40.97 17.85
C TYR A 150 -24.19 -41.86 17.83
N THR A 151 -24.08 -43.04 17.23
CA THR A 151 -25.07 -44.10 17.44
C THR A 151 -24.95 -44.52 18.89
N TYR A 152 -25.86 -44.06 19.74
CA TYR A 152 -25.92 -44.43 21.16
C TYR A 152 -26.17 -45.94 21.28
N ILE A 153 -25.11 -46.74 21.46
CA ILE A 153 -25.24 -48.17 21.75
C ILE A 153 -25.61 -48.28 23.23
N HIS A 154 -26.89 -48.47 23.51
CA HIS A 154 -27.40 -48.66 24.86
C HIS A 154 -26.74 -49.90 25.48
N PRO A 155 -26.08 -49.81 26.65
CA PRO A 155 -25.23 -50.87 27.21
C PRO A 155 -26.01 -52.06 27.79
N GLN A 156 -27.33 -52.13 27.58
CA GLN A 156 -28.21 -53.21 28.05
C GLN A 156 -28.78 -54.08 26.93
N ALA A 157 -28.37 -53.89 25.67
CA ALA A 157 -28.67 -54.86 24.62
C ALA A 157 -27.76 -56.09 24.80
N GLY A 158 -28.30 -57.12 25.46
CA GLY A 158 -27.68 -58.44 25.54
C GLY A 158 -27.37 -59.01 24.15
N PRO A 159 -26.49 -60.02 24.05
CA PRO A 159 -26.00 -60.54 22.78
C PRO A 159 -27.12 -61.30 22.05
N GLY A 160 -27.89 -60.60 21.22
CA GLY A 160 -28.94 -61.24 20.42
C GLY A 160 -29.95 -60.25 19.86
N GLY A 161 -29.60 -59.53 18.79
CA GLY A 161 -30.53 -58.56 18.20
C GLY A 161 -30.12 -57.96 16.88
N TYR A 162 -29.55 -58.73 15.95
CA TYR A 162 -29.49 -58.30 14.54
C TYR A 162 -30.84 -58.57 13.89
N ALA A 163 -31.77 -57.62 14.01
CA ALA A 163 -32.97 -57.58 13.18
C ALA A 163 -32.81 -56.45 12.16
N LYS A 164 -32.53 -56.86 10.91
CA LYS A 164 -32.62 -56.02 9.71
C LYS A 164 -33.98 -55.31 9.66
N ALA A 165 -33.99 -54.02 9.37
CA ALA A 165 -35.15 -53.32 8.83
C ALA A 165 -34.78 -52.75 7.46
N GLY A 166 -34.69 -53.65 6.47
CA GLY A 166 -34.95 -53.28 5.08
C GLY A 166 -36.45 -53.42 4.82
N MET A 167 -36.93 -52.70 3.81
CA MET A 167 -38.30 -52.68 3.27
C MET A 167 -39.23 -51.63 3.91
N PHE A 168 -39.26 -50.44 3.29
CA PHE A 168 -40.45 -49.60 3.29
C PHE A 168 -41.09 -49.62 1.90
N ASP A 169 -42.33 -50.12 1.91
CA ASP A 169 -43.31 -50.29 0.86
C ASP A 169 -43.76 -48.93 0.27
N ARG A 170 -43.93 -48.86 -1.05
CA ARG A 170 -44.68 -47.78 -1.72
C ARG A 170 -45.71 -48.41 -2.65
N LYS A 171 -46.96 -48.44 -2.18
CA LYS A 171 -48.16 -48.39 -3.01
C LYS A 171 -48.75 -46.99 -2.94
N GLY A 172 -49.13 -46.46 -4.10
CA GLY A 172 -49.77 -45.17 -4.32
C GLY A 172 -49.60 -44.79 -5.78
#